data_AF-R2Y4R4-F1
#
_entry.id   AF-R2Y4R4-F1
#
_cell.length_a   1.000
_cell.length_b   1.000
_cell.length_c   1.000
_cell.angle_alpha   90.00
_cell.angle_beta   90.00
_cell.angle_gamma   90.00
#
_symmetry.space_group_name_H-M   'P 1'
#
loop_
_entity.id
_entity.type
_entity.pdbx_description
1 polymer ?
#
loop_
_entity_poly.entity_id
_entity_poly.type
_entity_poly.pdbx_seq_one_letter_code
_entity_poly.pdbx_strand_id
1 'polypeptide(L)'
;MENQTLKKLSSVFPDALKEIQAELLSQADLHDITYTEMMEFYSTSDQKKYREYVEKNYKALKMYDAKYKEFIEEYFPAFDYAKVNRLLQIRSDIFKILAEHAIDNDINKYFSDRLEDILQRSYASNANALAQILSVDLPNYLSKEELERYLNYPWSGKTFSRRLWGNISSLEQKLSNAITTSVVSGEGVLTALKTMRNDSEICDMFKQEESKYNKAIENLVRTEYAKFAQDGIEKSYIETGVDEYNVLTAKDEKVCSICGGKAKDNPYKLSEAIIGENRAPFHGRCRCTDVPNMPKLGKDIDAEYERLFGDLLDEFAEDNFGVNLNRGRKQK
;
A
#
# COMPACT_ATOMS: atom_id res chain seq x y z
N MET A 1 12.98 -4.00 -3.15
CA MET A 1 11.73 -4.10 -3.94
C MET A 1 10.86 -2.86 -3.79
N GLU A 2 10.51 -2.46 -2.56
CA GLU A 2 9.69 -1.28 -2.27
C GLU A 2 10.08 0.00 -3.05
N ASN A 3 11.35 0.43 -3.02
CA ASN A 3 11.81 1.63 -3.74
C ASN A 3 11.62 1.57 -5.28
N GLN A 4 11.69 0.38 -5.87
CA GLN A 4 11.42 0.22 -7.31
C GLN A 4 9.93 0.37 -7.61
N THR A 5 9.07 -0.13 -6.71
CA THR A 5 7.61 0.04 -6.80
C THR A 5 7.24 1.50 -6.66
N LEU A 6 7.82 2.22 -5.70
CA LEU A 6 7.68 3.66 -5.59
C LEU A 6 8.08 4.37 -6.88
N LYS A 7 9.26 4.05 -7.42
CA LYS A 7 9.75 4.65 -8.66
C LYS A 7 8.81 4.40 -9.84
N LYS A 8 8.30 3.17 -10.00
CA LYS A 8 7.39 2.81 -11.09
C LYS A 8 6.03 3.51 -10.96
N LEU A 9 5.44 3.56 -9.77
CA LEU A 9 4.13 4.18 -9.57
C LEU A 9 4.19 5.72 -9.68
N SER A 10 5.31 6.33 -9.28
CA SER A 10 5.52 7.78 -9.39
C SER A 10 5.94 8.23 -10.78
N SER A 11 6.63 7.39 -11.57
CA SER A 11 7.12 7.79 -12.89
C SER A 11 6.06 7.90 -13.98
N VAL A 12 4.84 7.42 -13.73
CA VAL A 12 3.76 7.37 -14.74
C VAL A 12 3.09 8.72 -14.95
N PHE A 13 2.93 9.50 -13.87
CA PHE A 13 2.13 10.72 -13.94
C PHE A 13 2.82 11.96 -14.51
N PRO A 14 4.16 12.13 -14.51
CA PRO A 14 4.78 13.25 -15.20
C PRO A 14 4.37 13.37 -16.68
N ASP A 15 4.34 12.25 -17.41
CA ASP A 15 3.94 12.25 -18.83
C ASP A 15 2.44 12.49 -18.98
N ALA A 16 1.60 11.91 -18.11
CA ALA A 16 0.17 12.21 -18.06
C ALA A 16 -0.10 13.71 -17.80
N LEU A 17 0.66 14.34 -16.91
CA LEU A 17 0.52 15.77 -16.59
C LEU A 17 0.93 16.67 -17.77
N LYS A 18 1.98 16.29 -18.51
CA LYS A 18 2.37 16.96 -19.76
C LYS A 18 1.24 16.90 -20.78
N GLU A 19 0.63 15.73 -20.95
CA GLU A 19 -0.49 15.53 -21.87
C GLU A 19 -1.73 16.32 -21.44
N ILE A 20 -2.10 16.30 -20.16
CA ILE A 20 -3.20 17.12 -19.61
C ILE A 20 -2.95 18.60 -19.88
N GLN A 21 -1.74 19.08 -19.63
CA GLN A 21 -1.40 20.48 -19.87
C GLN A 21 -1.52 20.84 -21.36
N ALA A 22 -1.03 19.99 -22.25
CA ALA A 22 -1.14 20.19 -23.70
C ALA A 22 -2.61 20.19 -24.16
N GLU A 23 -3.43 19.26 -23.65
CA GLU A 23 -4.85 19.17 -23.95
C GLU A 23 -5.58 20.45 -23.53
N LEU A 24 -5.35 20.92 -22.29
CA LEU A 24 -5.92 22.18 -21.80
C LEU A 24 -5.49 23.40 -22.63
N LEU A 25 -4.21 23.47 -23.03
CA LEU A 25 -3.70 24.56 -23.87
C LEU A 25 -4.26 24.55 -25.29
N SER A 26 -4.72 23.39 -25.79
CA SER A 26 -5.30 23.25 -27.12
C SER A 26 -6.77 23.72 -27.20
N GLN A 27 -7.45 23.79 -26.05
CA GLN A 27 -8.87 24.10 -25.96
C GLN A 27 -9.09 25.62 -25.96
N ALA A 28 -9.32 26.16 -27.17
CA ALA A 28 -9.39 27.61 -27.39
C ALA A 28 -10.46 28.34 -26.55
N ASP A 29 -11.56 27.67 -26.25
CA ASP A 29 -12.66 28.21 -25.43
C ASP A 29 -12.27 28.41 -23.96
N LEU A 30 -11.23 27.73 -23.48
CA LEU A 30 -10.71 27.97 -22.14
C LEU A 30 -10.04 29.34 -22.01
N HIS A 31 -9.58 29.96 -23.09
CA HIS A 31 -8.86 31.24 -22.98
C HIS A 31 -9.71 32.38 -22.39
N ASP A 32 -11.01 32.43 -22.66
CA ASP A 32 -11.86 33.56 -22.28
C ASP A 32 -12.98 33.19 -21.27
N ILE A 33 -12.99 31.95 -20.76
CA ILE A 33 -14.06 31.47 -19.87
C ILE A 33 -13.88 31.96 -18.42
N THR A 34 -14.96 32.43 -17.81
CA THR A 34 -15.05 32.77 -16.39
C THR A 34 -15.37 31.54 -15.53
N TYR A 35 -15.16 31.64 -14.22
CA TYR A 35 -15.54 30.57 -13.30
C TYR A 35 -17.05 30.26 -13.37
N THR A 36 -17.87 31.31 -13.45
CA THR A 36 -19.33 31.17 -13.55
C THR A 36 -19.70 30.39 -14.82
N GLU A 37 -19.17 30.78 -15.97
CA GLU A 37 -19.41 30.08 -17.25
C GLU A 37 -18.88 28.63 -17.23
N MET A 38 -17.80 28.36 -16.49
CA MET A 38 -17.28 27.00 -16.35
C MET A 38 -18.24 26.08 -15.56
N MET A 39 -18.98 26.65 -14.61
CA MET A 39 -19.93 25.95 -13.75
C MET A 39 -21.35 25.90 -14.33
N GLU A 40 -21.68 26.84 -15.22
CA GLU A 40 -22.97 26.90 -15.91
C GLU A 40 -23.23 25.62 -16.70
N PHE A 41 -24.44 25.07 -16.54
CA PHE A 41 -24.86 23.94 -17.35
C PHE A 41 -25.03 24.38 -18.80
N TYR A 42 -24.60 23.51 -19.71
CA TYR A 42 -24.80 23.73 -21.12
C TYR A 42 -26.30 23.91 -21.45
N SER A 43 -26.55 24.66 -22.53
CA SER A 43 -27.87 24.78 -23.14
C SER A 43 -28.45 23.39 -23.45
N THR A 44 -29.77 23.23 -23.47
CA THR A 44 -30.40 21.93 -23.72
C THR A 44 -29.95 21.29 -25.05
N SER A 45 -29.68 22.11 -26.09
CA SER A 45 -29.14 21.65 -27.37
C SER A 45 -27.70 21.15 -27.23
N ASP A 46 -26.85 21.86 -26.50
CA ASP A 46 -25.44 21.52 -26.35
C ASP A 46 -25.19 20.36 -25.38
N GLN A 47 -26.07 20.19 -24.38
CA GLN A 47 -25.95 19.09 -23.44
C GLN A 47 -25.86 17.74 -24.15
N LYS A 48 -26.55 17.53 -25.29
CA LYS A 48 -26.43 16.26 -26.02
C LYS A 48 -25.01 16.01 -26.50
N LYS A 49 -24.39 17.01 -27.14
CA LYS A 49 -23.02 16.92 -27.65
C LYS A 49 -22.02 16.66 -26.52
N TYR A 50 -22.13 17.40 -25.42
CA TYR A 50 -21.20 17.23 -24.29
C TYR A 50 -21.44 15.96 -23.49
N ARG A 51 -22.71 15.49 -23.40
CA ARG A 51 -23.03 14.16 -22.88
C ARG A 51 -22.31 13.07 -23.68
N GLU A 52 -22.44 13.09 -25.00
CA GLU A 52 -21.81 12.11 -25.88
C GLU A 52 -20.28 12.12 -25.74
N TYR A 53 -19.69 13.29 -25.50
CA TYR A 53 -18.26 13.44 -25.23
C TYR A 53 -17.81 12.77 -23.93
N VAL A 54 -18.42 13.11 -22.78
CA VAL A 54 -18.07 12.52 -21.47
C VAL A 54 -18.32 11.01 -21.48
N GLU A 55 -19.42 10.59 -22.09
CA GLU A 55 -19.76 9.17 -22.23
C GLU A 55 -18.75 8.43 -23.11
N LYS A 56 -18.26 9.06 -24.18
CA LYS A 56 -17.19 8.50 -25.03
C LYS A 56 -15.91 8.29 -24.22
N ASN A 57 -15.50 9.27 -23.41
CA ASN A 57 -14.31 9.15 -22.56
C ASN A 57 -14.46 7.98 -21.57
N TYR A 58 -15.61 7.90 -20.90
CA TYR A 58 -15.92 6.80 -19.98
C TYR A 58 -15.93 5.43 -20.67
N LYS A 59 -16.58 5.32 -21.85
CA LYS A 59 -16.64 4.07 -22.62
C LYS A 59 -15.28 3.66 -23.17
N ALA A 60 -14.47 4.61 -23.64
CA ALA A 60 -13.12 4.34 -24.14
C ALA A 60 -12.27 3.64 -23.07
N LEU A 61 -12.32 4.12 -21.82
CA LEU A 61 -11.63 3.50 -20.68
C LEU A 61 -12.12 2.07 -20.42
N LYS A 62 -13.44 1.83 -20.47
CA LYS A 62 -14.02 0.49 -20.28
C LYS A 62 -13.66 -0.51 -21.37
N MET A 63 -13.43 -0.03 -22.59
CA MET A 63 -13.07 -0.88 -23.73
C MET A 63 -11.58 -1.26 -23.72
N TYR A 64 -10.75 -0.53 -22.96
CA TYR A 64 -9.31 -0.71 -22.95
C TYR A 64 -8.88 -1.99 -22.22
N ASP A 65 -9.46 -2.29 -21.05
CA ASP A 65 -9.16 -3.51 -20.30
C ASP A 65 -10.27 -3.82 -19.27
N ALA A 66 -10.87 -5.02 -19.39
CA ALA A 66 -11.97 -5.46 -18.55
C ALA A 66 -11.60 -5.53 -17.06
N LYS A 67 -10.31 -5.73 -16.72
CA LYS A 67 -9.87 -5.80 -15.31
C LYS A 67 -9.98 -4.47 -14.58
N TYR A 68 -10.02 -3.36 -15.32
CA TYR A 68 -10.11 -2.01 -14.75
C TYR A 68 -11.53 -1.48 -14.68
N LYS A 69 -12.50 -2.17 -15.28
CA LYS A 69 -13.89 -1.72 -15.39
C LYS A 69 -14.49 -1.29 -14.05
N GLU A 70 -14.27 -2.05 -12.99
CA GLU A 70 -14.78 -1.73 -11.64
C GLU A 70 -14.16 -0.42 -11.12
N PHE A 71 -12.86 -0.20 -11.28
CA PHE A 71 -12.22 1.04 -10.84
C PHE A 71 -12.69 2.23 -11.67
N ILE A 72 -12.90 2.06 -12.98
CA ILE A 72 -13.47 3.12 -13.82
C ILE A 72 -14.91 3.43 -13.39
N GLU A 73 -15.70 2.42 -13.04
CA GLU A 73 -17.05 2.62 -12.51
C GLU A 73 -17.07 3.33 -11.15
N GLU A 74 -16.13 3.02 -10.26
CA GLU A 74 -16.05 3.60 -8.92
C GLU A 74 -15.48 5.03 -8.92
N TYR A 75 -14.46 5.30 -9.74
CA TYR A 75 -13.60 6.49 -9.58
C TYR A 75 -13.75 7.55 -10.67
N PHE A 76 -14.35 7.22 -11.82
CA PHE A 76 -14.60 8.22 -12.86
C PHE A 76 -15.52 9.33 -12.30
N PRO A 77 -15.30 10.62 -12.64
CA PRO A 77 -16.11 11.72 -12.14
C PRO A 77 -17.60 11.45 -12.31
N ALA A 78 -18.35 11.51 -11.21
CA ALA A 78 -19.80 11.32 -11.26
C ALA A 78 -20.41 12.36 -12.21
N PHE A 79 -21.20 11.88 -13.18
CA PHE A 79 -21.87 12.73 -14.15
C PHE A 79 -23.37 12.48 -14.14
N ASP A 80 -24.13 13.56 -14.02
CA ASP A 80 -25.57 13.58 -14.24
C ASP A 80 -25.82 14.10 -15.66
N TYR A 81 -26.52 13.31 -16.46
CA TYR A 81 -26.86 13.61 -17.85
C TYR A 81 -27.58 14.96 -18.05
N ALA A 82 -28.24 15.48 -17.02
CA ALA A 82 -28.93 16.77 -17.06
C ALA A 82 -28.07 17.96 -16.57
N LYS A 83 -26.86 17.72 -16.05
CA LYS A 83 -26.03 18.71 -15.34
C LYS A 83 -24.60 18.77 -15.87
N VAL A 84 -24.43 18.64 -17.19
CA VAL A 84 -23.12 18.73 -17.83
C VAL A 84 -22.71 20.19 -17.95
N ASN A 85 -21.51 20.51 -17.47
CA ASN A 85 -20.86 21.82 -17.58
C ASN A 85 -19.40 21.65 -18.04
N ARG A 86 -18.71 22.77 -18.27
CA ARG A 86 -17.32 22.75 -18.73
C ARG A 86 -16.37 22.13 -17.73
N LEU A 87 -16.60 22.36 -16.43
CA LEU A 87 -15.80 21.71 -15.39
C LEU A 87 -15.86 20.19 -15.50
N LEU A 88 -17.05 19.61 -15.65
CA LEU A 88 -17.21 18.17 -15.79
C LEU A 88 -16.48 17.62 -17.02
N GLN A 89 -16.43 18.37 -18.12
CA GLN A 89 -15.65 18.01 -19.29
C GLN A 89 -14.15 17.95 -18.96
N ILE A 90 -13.60 19.02 -18.36
CA ILE A 90 -12.19 19.08 -17.95
C ILE A 90 -11.86 17.92 -16.99
N ARG A 91 -12.73 17.66 -16.02
CA ARG A 91 -12.61 16.54 -15.08
C ARG A 91 -12.56 15.19 -15.79
N SER A 92 -13.44 14.99 -16.77
CA SER A 92 -13.47 13.78 -17.60
C SER A 92 -12.17 13.60 -18.39
N ASP A 93 -11.62 14.67 -18.94
CA ASP A 93 -10.40 14.62 -19.76
C ASP A 93 -9.19 14.29 -18.89
N ILE A 94 -9.05 14.98 -17.75
CA ILE A 94 -8.00 14.72 -16.77
C ILE A 94 -8.08 13.28 -16.29
N PHE A 95 -9.27 12.81 -15.86
CA PHE A 95 -9.40 11.43 -15.39
C PHE A 95 -9.03 10.43 -16.47
N LYS A 96 -9.50 10.64 -17.71
CA LYS A 96 -9.21 9.75 -18.83
C LYS A 96 -7.71 9.63 -19.06
N ILE A 97 -6.99 10.73 -19.16
CA ILE A 97 -5.53 10.72 -19.41
C ILE A 97 -4.80 10.04 -18.25
N LEU A 98 -5.13 10.38 -16.99
CA LEU A 98 -4.52 9.73 -15.82
C LEU A 98 -4.79 8.21 -15.80
N ALA A 99 -6.02 7.80 -16.13
CA ALA A 99 -6.42 6.40 -16.15
C ALA A 99 -5.74 5.64 -17.30
N GLU A 100 -5.68 6.19 -18.51
CA GLU A 100 -4.97 5.59 -19.66
C GLU A 100 -3.51 5.33 -19.32
N HIS A 101 -2.79 6.33 -18.81
CA HIS A 101 -1.40 6.16 -18.39
C HIS A 101 -1.21 5.10 -17.31
N ALA A 102 -2.12 5.03 -16.33
CA ALA A 102 -2.09 4.01 -15.28
C ALA A 102 -2.33 2.59 -15.83
N ILE A 103 -3.27 2.46 -16.77
CA ILE A 103 -3.64 1.20 -17.43
C ILE A 103 -2.52 0.72 -18.36
N ASP A 104 -2.00 1.61 -19.22
CA ASP A 104 -0.93 1.32 -20.17
C ASP A 104 0.36 0.88 -19.49
N ASN A 105 0.65 1.47 -18.32
CA ASN A 105 1.81 1.08 -17.52
C ASN A 105 1.55 -0.09 -16.57
N ASP A 106 0.32 -0.61 -16.54
CA ASP A 106 -0.19 -1.68 -15.70
C ASP A 106 0.23 -1.55 -14.23
N ILE A 107 0.16 -0.33 -13.68
CA ILE A 107 0.71 -0.04 -12.35
C ILE A 107 0.03 -0.84 -11.24
N ASN A 108 -1.25 -1.19 -11.42
CA ASN A 108 -1.99 -1.99 -10.46
C ASN A 108 -1.48 -3.43 -10.43
N LYS A 109 -1.30 -4.05 -11.60
CA LYS A 109 -0.72 -5.40 -11.68
C LYS A 109 0.71 -5.40 -11.15
N TYR A 110 1.52 -4.43 -11.56
CA TYR A 110 2.90 -4.30 -11.06
C TYR A 110 2.92 -4.22 -9.53
N PHE A 111 2.04 -3.44 -8.92
CA PHE A 111 1.98 -3.35 -7.46
C PHE A 111 1.48 -4.66 -6.84
N SER A 112 0.46 -5.30 -7.42
CA SER A 112 -0.06 -6.61 -7.01
C SER A 112 1.02 -7.68 -6.97
N ASP A 113 1.71 -7.89 -8.10
CA ASP A 113 2.76 -8.90 -8.25
C ASP A 113 3.87 -8.68 -7.21
N ARG A 114 4.11 -7.42 -6.83
CA ARG A 114 5.14 -7.04 -5.86
C ARG A 114 4.72 -7.18 -4.40
N LEU A 115 3.43 -7.10 -4.12
CA LEU A 115 2.85 -7.43 -2.82
C LEU A 115 2.78 -8.94 -2.62
N GLU A 116 2.45 -9.69 -3.68
CA GLU A 116 2.54 -11.15 -3.72
C GLU A 116 3.97 -11.62 -3.42
N ASP A 117 4.96 -11.04 -4.12
CA ASP A 117 6.38 -11.34 -3.90
C ASP A 117 6.82 -11.16 -2.45
N ILE A 118 6.46 -10.04 -1.80
CA ILE A 118 6.89 -9.79 -0.42
C ILE A 118 6.17 -10.69 0.57
N LEU A 119 4.87 -10.95 0.36
CA LEU A 119 4.11 -11.90 1.17
C LEU A 119 4.73 -13.29 1.12
N GLN A 120 4.93 -13.81 -0.09
CA GLN A 120 5.49 -15.13 -0.36
C GLN A 120 6.92 -15.25 0.21
N ARG A 121 7.77 -14.23 0.02
CA ARG A 121 9.14 -14.23 0.55
C ARG A 121 9.16 -14.18 2.08
N SER A 122 8.32 -13.36 2.70
CA SER A 122 8.25 -13.25 4.16
C SER A 122 7.76 -14.54 4.79
N TYR A 123 6.73 -15.17 4.21
CA TYR A 123 6.26 -16.49 4.60
C TYR A 123 7.37 -17.53 4.45
N ALA A 124 7.92 -17.72 3.25
CA ALA A 124 8.91 -18.75 2.98
C ALA A 124 10.16 -18.60 3.86
N SER A 125 10.63 -17.37 4.06
CA SER A 125 11.80 -17.13 4.92
C SER A 125 11.53 -17.49 6.38
N ASN A 126 10.36 -17.17 6.93
CA ASN A 126 10.03 -17.48 8.31
C ASN A 126 9.68 -18.97 8.49
N ALA A 127 8.87 -19.53 7.59
CA ALA A 127 8.52 -20.95 7.59
C ALA A 127 9.78 -21.83 7.53
N ASN A 128 10.74 -21.52 6.64
CA ASN A 128 12.00 -22.27 6.55
C ASN A 128 12.83 -22.18 7.84
N ALA A 129 12.88 -21.01 8.48
CA ALA A 129 13.63 -20.83 9.72
C ALA A 129 12.96 -21.58 10.89
N LEU A 130 11.64 -21.49 11.00
CA LEU A 130 10.86 -22.15 12.06
C LEU A 130 10.79 -23.66 11.87
N ALA A 131 10.65 -24.15 10.63
CA ALA A 131 10.72 -25.57 10.29
C ALA A 131 12.02 -26.20 10.82
N GLN A 132 13.15 -25.53 10.63
CA GLN A 132 14.46 -25.99 11.14
C GLN A 132 14.53 -25.96 12.67
N ILE A 133 14.06 -24.88 13.30
CA ILE A 133 14.15 -24.71 14.76
C ILE A 133 13.23 -25.70 15.50
N LEU A 134 12.02 -25.90 14.97
CA LEU A 134 10.97 -26.69 15.60
C LEU A 134 10.94 -28.14 15.11
N SER A 135 11.78 -28.49 14.11
CA SER A 135 11.80 -29.81 13.47
C SER A 135 10.42 -30.23 12.93
N VAL A 136 9.75 -29.30 12.25
CA VAL A 136 8.44 -29.52 11.61
C VAL A 136 8.57 -29.42 10.09
N ASP A 137 7.81 -30.25 9.37
CA ASP A 137 7.72 -30.18 7.92
C ASP A 137 6.63 -29.19 7.49
N LEU A 138 7.01 -28.19 6.69
CA LEU A 138 6.10 -27.14 6.21
C LEU A 138 6.24 -26.91 4.70
N PRO A 139 5.16 -26.48 4.03
CA PRO A 139 5.26 -25.96 2.68
C PRO A 139 6.16 -24.72 2.65
N ASN A 140 7.07 -24.64 1.69
CA ASN A 140 7.90 -23.44 1.49
C ASN A 140 7.20 -22.38 0.59
N TYR A 141 5.95 -22.61 0.19
CA TYR A 141 5.15 -21.68 -0.60
C TYR A 141 3.68 -21.60 -0.16
N LEU A 142 3.07 -20.44 -0.39
CA LEU A 142 1.63 -20.24 -0.29
C LEU A 142 0.98 -20.63 -1.61
N SER A 143 -0.20 -21.26 -1.52
CA SER A 143 -1.00 -21.56 -2.70
C SER A 143 -1.48 -20.28 -3.40
N LYS A 144 -1.80 -20.39 -4.70
CA LYS A 144 -2.34 -19.26 -5.46
C LYS A 144 -3.63 -18.73 -4.83
N GLU A 145 -4.48 -19.62 -4.34
CA GLU A 145 -5.74 -19.29 -3.68
C GLU A 145 -5.52 -18.56 -2.35
N GLU A 146 -4.42 -18.83 -1.64
CA GLU A 146 -4.04 -18.06 -0.44
C GLU A 146 -3.53 -16.66 -0.81
N LEU A 147 -2.63 -16.57 -1.78
CA LEU A 147 -2.11 -15.29 -2.26
C LEU A 147 -3.24 -14.37 -2.74
N GLU A 148 -4.17 -14.91 -3.53
CA GLU A 148 -5.36 -14.18 -4.00
C GLU A 148 -6.24 -13.72 -2.83
N ARG A 149 -6.41 -14.53 -1.77
CA ARG A 149 -7.16 -14.11 -0.57
C ARG A 149 -6.50 -12.93 0.13
N TYR A 150 -5.19 -12.97 0.34
CA TYR A 150 -4.46 -11.85 0.98
C TYR A 150 -4.49 -10.57 0.15
N LEU A 151 -4.29 -10.68 -1.17
CA LEU A 151 -4.31 -9.53 -2.09
C LEU A 151 -5.68 -8.84 -2.15
N ASN A 152 -6.76 -9.61 -2.03
CA ASN A 152 -8.14 -9.10 -2.11
C ASN A 152 -8.76 -8.76 -0.75
N TYR A 153 -8.08 -9.02 0.37
CA TYR A 153 -8.60 -8.72 1.71
C TYR A 153 -8.54 -7.21 2.02
N PRO A 154 -9.67 -6.53 2.26
CA PRO A 154 -9.72 -5.08 2.49
C PRO A 154 -9.36 -4.72 3.94
N TRP A 155 -8.14 -5.04 4.37
CA TRP A 155 -7.70 -4.94 5.77
C TRP A 155 -7.82 -3.52 6.37
N SER A 156 -7.74 -2.48 5.55
CA SER A 156 -7.93 -1.08 5.97
C SER A 156 -9.25 -0.48 5.44
N GLY A 157 -10.27 -1.32 5.22
CA GLY A 157 -11.56 -0.96 4.62
C GLY A 157 -11.58 -0.89 3.07
N LYS A 158 -10.40 -0.91 2.43
CA LYS A 158 -10.23 -1.00 0.98
C LYS A 158 -9.01 -1.87 0.65
N THR A 159 -9.01 -2.52 -0.50
CA THR A 159 -7.82 -3.22 -1.03
C THR A 159 -6.75 -2.21 -1.47
N PHE A 160 -5.50 -2.65 -1.60
CA PHE A 160 -4.41 -1.79 -2.08
C PHE A 160 -4.75 -1.20 -3.47
N SER A 161 -5.39 -1.98 -4.35
CA SER A 161 -5.82 -1.55 -5.68
C SER A 161 -6.85 -0.42 -5.62
N ARG A 162 -7.90 -0.57 -4.80
CA ARG A 162 -8.88 0.51 -4.62
C ARG A 162 -8.24 1.76 -4.01
N ARG A 163 -7.27 1.61 -3.10
CA ARG A 163 -6.52 2.75 -2.55
C ARG A 163 -5.63 3.43 -3.60
N LEU A 164 -5.01 2.65 -4.50
CA LEU A 164 -4.22 3.19 -5.60
C LEU A 164 -5.10 4.03 -6.54
N TRP A 165 -6.22 3.48 -7.01
CA TRP A 165 -7.18 4.19 -7.85
C TRP A 165 -7.84 5.38 -7.16
N GLY A 166 -8.09 5.29 -5.85
CA GLY A 166 -8.52 6.42 -5.04
C GLY A 166 -7.51 7.57 -5.01
N ASN A 167 -6.20 7.28 -5.03
CA ASN A 167 -5.17 8.32 -5.15
C ASN A 167 -5.16 8.94 -6.56
N ILE A 168 -5.39 8.16 -7.61
CA ILE A 168 -5.51 8.66 -9.00
C ILE A 168 -6.72 9.60 -9.12
N SER A 169 -7.88 9.20 -8.61
CA SER A 169 -9.08 10.05 -8.54
C SER A 169 -8.85 11.31 -7.70
N SER A 170 -8.10 11.20 -6.59
CA SER A 170 -7.73 12.37 -5.79
C SER A 170 -6.81 13.33 -6.55
N LEU A 171 -5.90 12.82 -7.37
CA LEU A 171 -5.04 13.66 -8.22
C LEU A 171 -5.88 14.39 -9.27
N GLU A 172 -6.82 13.71 -9.93
CA GLU A 172 -7.78 14.36 -10.83
C GLU A 172 -8.49 15.53 -10.16
N GLN A 173 -9.15 15.29 -9.02
CA GLN A 173 -9.89 16.31 -8.28
C GLN A 173 -9.00 17.51 -7.91
N LYS A 174 -7.76 17.25 -7.50
CA LYS A 174 -6.80 18.29 -7.14
C LYS A 174 -6.37 19.13 -8.35
N LEU A 175 -6.08 18.48 -9.48
CA LEU A 175 -5.73 19.18 -10.72
C LEU A 175 -6.90 20.06 -11.19
N SER A 176 -8.12 19.50 -11.21
CA SER A 176 -9.32 20.25 -11.58
C SER A 176 -9.57 21.43 -10.65
N ASN A 177 -9.48 21.23 -9.33
CA ASN A 177 -9.63 22.31 -8.35
C ASN A 177 -8.55 23.39 -8.50
N ALA A 178 -7.32 23.00 -8.83
CA ALA A 178 -6.24 23.95 -9.02
C ALA A 178 -6.49 24.82 -10.26
N ILE A 179 -6.95 24.23 -11.36
CA ILE A 179 -7.42 24.95 -12.57
C ILE A 179 -8.53 25.93 -12.18
N THR A 180 -9.59 25.43 -11.52
CA THR A 180 -10.73 26.24 -11.11
C THR A 180 -10.34 27.39 -10.18
N THR A 181 -9.46 27.15 -9.21
CA THR A 181 -8.98 28.18 -8.28
C THR A 181 -8.22 29.28 -9.02
N SER A 182 -7.40 28.91 -10.01
CA SER A 182 -6.69 29.87 -10.86
C SER A 182 -7.63 30.72 -11.71
N VAL A 183 -8.82 30.22 -12.05
CA VAL A 183 -9.85 31.02 -12.74
C VAL A 183 -10.48 32.03 -11.79
N VAL A 184 -10.81 31.61 -10.56
CA VAL A 184 -11.53 32.42 -9.55
C VAL A 184 -10.68 33.56 -9.00
N SER A 185 -9.37 33.37 -8.84
CA SER A 185 -8.45 34.36 -8.23
C SER A 185 -8.26 35.65 -9.03
N GLY A 186 -8.95 35.84 -10.16
CA GLY A 186 -8.94 37.06 -10.95
C GLY A 186 -7.72 37.21 -11.87
N GLU A 187 -6.80 36.24 -11.83
CA GLU A 187 -5.73 36.12 -12.83
C GLU A 187 -6.26 35.56 -14.18
N GLY A 188 -7.46 34.97 -14.17
CA GLY A 188 -8.15 34.39 -15.33
C GLY A 188 -7.50 33.10 -15.85
N VAL A 189 -8.25 32.33 -16.63
CA VAL A 189 -7.70 31.12 -17.30
C VAL A 189 -6.49 31.49 -18.17
N LEU A 190 -6.46 32.70 -18.72
CA LEU A 190 -5.30 33.24 -19.44
C LEU A 190 -4.02 33.22 -18.62
N THR A 191 -4.04 33.50 -17.31
CA THR A 191 -2.80 33.45 -16.50
C THR A 191 -2.46 32.02 -16.13
N ALA A 192 -3.44 31.15 -15.85
CA ALA A 192 -3.21 29.71 -15.68
C ALA A 192 -2.54 29.11 -16.93
N LEU A 193 -3.10 29.39 -18.11
CA LEU A 193 -2.60 28.95 -19.40
C LEU A 193 -1.31 29.66 -19.80
N LYS A 194 -1.08 30.92 -19.40
CA LYS A 194 0.23 31.59 -19.59
C LYS A 194 1.30 30.95 -18.72
N THR A 195 1.02 30.64 -17.46
CA THR A 195 1.93 29.91 -16.58
C THR A 195 2.25 28.53 -17.16
N MET A 196 1.24 27.83 -17.68
CA MET A 196 1.43 26.59 -18.43
C MET A 196 2.23 26.78 -19.73
N ARG A 197 2.02 27.88 -20.47
CA ARG A 197 2.75 28.17 -21.72
C ARG A 197 4.20 28.58 -21.47
N ASN A 198 4.48 29.20 -20.33
CA ASN A 198 5.82 29.63 -19.91
C ASN A 198 6.66 28.47 -19.37
N ASP A 199 6.04 27.35 -19.00
CA ASP A 199 6.72 26.11 -18.62
C ASP A 199 6.42 25.01 -19.65
N SER A 200 7.37 24.77 -20.55
CA SER A 200 7.22 23.81 -21.64
C SER A 200 7.11 22.35 -21.19
N GLU A 201 7.32 22.04 -19.91
CA GLU A 201 7.13 20.70 -19.37
C GLU A 201 5.87 20.59 -18.52
N ILE A 202 5.86 21.13 -17.30
CA ILE A 202 4.75 20.96 -16.35
C ILE A 202 4.69 22.21 -15.48
N CYS A 203 3.57 22.92 -15.47
CA CYS A 203 3.40 24.11 -14.64
C CYS A 203 3.55 23.82 -13.13
N ASP A 204 3.98 24.82 -12.37
CA ASP A 204 4.25 24.67 -10.92
C ASP A 204 3.04 24.18 -10.12
N MET A 205 1.84 24.58 -10.52
CA MET A 205 0.58 24.11 -9.94
C MET A 205 0.42 22.59 -10.07
N PHE A 206 0.71 22.03 -11.24
CA PHE A 206 0.65 20.58 -11.47
C PHE A 206 1.78 19.86 -10.74
N LYS A 207 3.00 20.40 -10.73
CA LYS A 207 4.14 19.87 -9.95
C LYS A 207 3.81 19.79 -8.45
N GLN A 208 3.09 20.77 -7.91
CA GLN A 208 2.67 20.78 -6.52
C GLN A 208 1.69 19.63 -6.22
N GLU A 209 0.70 19.42 -7.07
CA GLU A 209 -0.26 18.32 -6.91
C GLU A 209 0.39 16.94 -7.14
N GLU A 210 1.33 16.84 -8.09
CA GLU A 210 2.16 15.65 -8.30
C GLU A 210 2.98 15.31 -7.04
N SER A 211 3.61 16.30 -6.40
CA SER A 211 4.37 16.09 -5.16
C SER A 211 3.49 15.54 -4.03
N LYS A 212 2.26 16.05 -3.90
CA LYS A 212 1.28 15.55 -2.92
C LYS A 212 0.84 14.13 -3.25
N TYR A 213 0.60 13.82 -4.52
CA TYR A 213 0.30 12.47 -4.99
C TYR A 213 1.46 11.49 -4.67
N ASN A 214 2.69 11.86 -5.00
CA ASN A 214 3.89 11.05 -4.75
C ASN A 214 4.06 10.74 -3.24
N LYS A 215 3.78 11.69 -2.35
CA LYS A 215 3.79 11.44 -0.89
C LYS A 215 2.70 10.45 -0.46
N ALA A 216 1.51 10.54 -1.05
CA ALA A 216 0.40 9.64 -0.77
C ALA A 216 0.68 8.21 -1.26
N ILE A 217 1.24 8.07 -2.47
CA ILE A 217 1.71 6.80 -3.01
C ILE A 217 2.84 6.22 -2.16
N GLU A 218 3.78 7.04 -1.71
CA GLU A 218 4.82 6.57 -0.80
C GLU A 218 4.23 6.00 0.49
N ASN A 219 3.25 6.69 1.06
CA ASN A 219 2.57 6.18 2.25
C ASN A 219 1.83 4.87 1.97
N LEU A 220 1.10 4.78 0.86
CA LEU A 220 0.40 3.56 0.44
C LEU A 220 1.38 2.39 0.31
N VAL A 221 2.38 2.52 -0.57
CA VAL A 221 3.34 1.46 -0.87
C VAL A 221 4.04 0.98 0.39
N ARG A 222 4.61 1.88 1.21
CA ARG A 222 5.30 1.48 2.44
C ARG A 222 4.39 0.74 3.43
N THR A 223 3.14 1.20 3.54
CA THR A 223 2.19 0.61 4.48
C THR A 223 1.73 -0.77 4.02
N GLU A 224 1.42 -0.94 2.73
CA GLU A 224 1.03 -2.24 2.18
C GLU A 224 2.22 -3.22 2.22
N TYR A 225 3.44 -2.79 1.88
CA TYR A 225 4.62 -3.65 2.01
C TYR A 225 4.84 -4.14 3.43
N ALA A 226 4.72 -3.27 4.43
CA ALA A 226 4.83 -3.65 5.83
C ALA A 226 3.74 -4.64 6.23
N LYS A 227 2.48 -4.39 5.84
CA LYS A 227 1.35 -5.28 6.13
C LYS A 227 1.53 -6.65 5.48
N PHE A 228 1.79 -6.72 4.18
CA PHE A 228 1.93 -8.01 3.48
C PHE A 228 3.16 -8.81 3.96
N ALA A 229 4.21 -8.12 4.42
CA ALA A 229 5.32 -8.80 5.08
C ALA A 229 4.88 -9.42 6.43
N GLN A 230 4.10 -8.69 7.24
CA GLN A 230 3.56 -9.22 8.50
C GLN A 230 2.57 -10.38 8.28
N ASP A 231 1.71 -10.30 7.27
CA ASP A 231 0.81 -11.40 6.91
C ASP A 231 1.57 -12.70 6.63
N GLY A 232 2.69 -12.61 5.91
CA GLY A 232 3.53 -13.78 5.62
C GLY A 232 4.17 -14.35 6.88
N ILE A 233 4.63 -13.48 7.79
CA ILE A 233 5.16 -13.87 9.10
C ILE A 233 4.07 -14.53 9.95
N GLU A 234 2.89 -13.92 10.04
CA GLU A 234 1.73 -14.45 10.76
C GLU A 234 1.34 -15.84 10.27
N LYS A 235 1.22 -16.00 8.95
CA LYS A 235 0.89 -17.28 8.34
C LYS A 235 1.90 -18.36 8.71
N SER A 236 3.20 -18.04 8.72
CA SER A 236 4.22 -18.98 9.18
C SER A 236 4.06 -19.34 10.66
N TYR A 237 3.71 -18.36 11.52
CA TYR A 237 3.51 -18.61 12.96
C TYR A 237 2.34 -19.54 13.22
N ILE A 238 1.22 -19.32 12.50
CA ILE A 238 0.03 -20.17 12.59
C ILE A 238 0.37 -21.62 12.24
N GLU A 239 1.11 -21.83 11.16
CA GLU A 239 1.44 -23.18 10.70
C GLU A 239 2.51 -23.88 11.55
N THR A 240 3.36 -23.12 12.22
CA THR A 240 4.39 -23.65 13.10
C THR A 240 3.94 -23.78 14.56
N GLY A 241 2.71 -23.38 14.90
CA GLY A 241 2.19 -23.41 16.27
C GLY A 241 2.85 -22.40 17.22
N VAL A 242 3.27 -21.23 16.70
CA VAL A 242 3.75 -20.12 17.55
C VAL A 242 2.54 -19.40 18.14
N ASP A 243 2.39 -19.42 19.45
CA ASP A 243 1.22 -18.82 20.13
C ASP A 243 1.41 -17.34 20.51
N GLU A 244 2.65 -16.89 20.64
CA GLU A 244 3.00 -15.53 21.09
C GLU A 244 4.12 -14.92 20.26
N TYR A 245 4.10 -13.60 20.12
CA TYR A 245 5.11 -12.83 19.41
C TYR A 245 5.49 -11.56 20.16
N ASN A 246 6.67 -11.03 19.84
CA ASN A 246 7.13 -9.74 20.30
C ASN A 246 7.18 -8.77 19.11
N VAL A 247 6.58 -7.61 19.27
CA VAL A 247 6.75 -6.47 18.37
C VAL A 247 8.19 -5.97 18.48
N LEU A 248 8.93 -6.06 17.38
CA LEU A 248 10.27 -5.54 17.21
C LEU A 248 10.22 -4.19 16.51
N THR A 249 10.62 -3.15 17.23
CA THR A 249 10.81 -1.82 16.66
C THR A 249 12.22 -1.66 16.11
N ALA A 250 12.41 -0.67 15.24
CA ALA A 250 13.75 -0.15 15.01
C ALA A 250 14.42 0.20 16.35
N LYS A 251 15.75 0.16 16.42
CA LYS A 251 16.51 0.60 17.61
C LYS A 251 17.21 1.95 17.38
N ASP A 252 16.76 2.69 16.36
CA ASP A 252 17.30 3.99 15.99
C ASP A 252 16.54 5.12 16.72
N GLU A 253 17.08 6.35 16.67
CA GLU A 253 16.44 7.54 17.23
C GLU A 253 15.08 7.89 16.57
N LYS A 254 14.68 7.13 15.54
CA LYS A 254 13.45 7.34 14.77
C LYS A 254 12.32 6.39 15.18
N VAL A 255 12.42 5.75 16.34
CA VAL A 255 11.30 5.03 16.94
C VAL A 255 10.26 6.04 17.41
N CYS A 256 9.06 5.98 16.83
CA CYS A 256 7.97 6.84 17.28
C CYS A 256 7.39 6.33 18.61
N SER A 257 6.72 7.22 19.35
CA SER A 257 6.11 6.91 20.65
C SER A 257 5.06 5.78 20.56
N ILE A 258 4.34 5.68 19.44
CA ILE A 258 3.35 4.62 19.20
C ILE A 258 4.06 3.26 19.18
N CYS A 259 5.02 3.08 18.28
CA CYS A 259 5.76 1.82 18.14
C CYS A 259 6.53 1.46 19.40
N GLY A 260 7.23 2.43 20.00
CA GLY A 260 7.96 2.23 21.25
C GLY A 260 7.04 1.91 22.44
N GLY A 261 5.81 2.42 22.43
CA GLY A 261 4.77 2.03 23.38
C GLY A 261 4.38 0.56 23.21
N LYS A 262 4.01 0.16 21.99
CA LYS A 262 3.60 -1.22 21.68
C LYS A 262 4.67 -2.26 22.02
N ALA A 263 5.94 -1.98 21.73
CA ALA A 263 7.01 -2.91 22.08
C ALA A 263 7.27 -3.06 23.60
N LYS A 264 6.78 -2.14 24.45
CA LYS A 264 6.87 -2.29 25.92
C LYS A 264 5.84 -3.27 26.47
N ASP A 265 4.72 -3.45 25.78
CA ASP A 265 3.63 -4.32 26.22
C ASP A 265 3.80 -5.77 25.73
N ASN A 266 4.92 -6.07 25.05
CA ASN A 266 5.30 -7.42 24.66
C ASN A 266 5.35 -8.38 25.88
N PRO A 267 5.04 -9.68 25.71
CA PRO A 267 4.61 -10.33 24.47
C PRO A 267 3.11 -10.18 24.19
N TYR A 268 2.72 -10.40 22.93
CA TYR A 268 1.32 -10.45 22.50
C TYR A 268 0.94 -11.86 22.04
N LYS A 269 -0.33 -12.23 22.25
CA LYS A 269 -0.89 -13.50 21.75
C LYS A 269 -1.24 -13.39 20.28
N LEU A 270 -0.87 -14.41 19.51
CA LEU A 270 -1.20 -14.50 18.08
C LEU A 270 -2.71 -14.58 17.84
N SER A 271 -3.45 -15.29 18.70
CA SER A 271 -4.91 -15.42 18.60
C SER A 271 -5.68 -14.10 18.77
N GLU A 272 -5.02 -13.09 19.34
CA GLU A 272 -5.58 -11.75 19.59
C GLU A 272 -4.94 -10.70 18.65
N ALA A 273 -4.18 -11.12 17.65
CA ALA A 273 -3.45 -10.23 16.76
C ALA A 273 -4.39 -9.36 15.91
N ILE A 274 -4.20 -8.06 16.00
CA ILE A 274 -4.94 -7.01 15.29
C ILE A 274 -3.94 -6.00 14.77
N ILE A 275 -3.84 -5.91 13.44
CA ILE A 275 -3.04 -4.90 12.74
C ILE A 275 -3.48 -3.50 13.19
N GLY A 276 -2.51 -2.66 13.55
CA GLY A 276 -2.78 -1.30 14.03
C GLY A 276 -2.89 -1.18 15.55
N GLU A 277 -3.21 -2.28 16.25
CA GLU A 277 -3.45 -2.26 17.70
C GLU A 277 -2.33 -2.95 18.48
N ASN A 278 -2.10 -4.23 18.25
CA ASN A 278 -1.03 -5.01 18.88
C ASN A 278 -0.12 -5.70 17.86
N ARG A 279 -0.39 -5.52 16.56
CA ARG A 279 0.46 -5.97 15.47
C ARG A 279 0.80 -4.85 14.50
N ALA A 280 2.04 -4.81 14.01
CA ALA A 280 2.46 -3.85 12.99
C ALA A 280 1.78 -4.15 11.64
N PRO A 281 1.62 -3.16 10.73
CA PRO A 281 1.97 -1.74 10.89
C PRO A 281 0.97 -0.97 11.77
N PHE A 282 1.49 -0.18 12.73
CA PHE A 282 0.67 0.64 13.64
C PHE A 282 0.21 1.98 13.04
N HIS A 283 0.91 2.44 12.00
CA HIS A 283 0.68 3.72 11.36
C HIS A 283 1.24 3.70 9.94
N GLY A 284 0.96 4.76 9.18
CA GLY A 284 1.56 4.95 7.86
C GLY A 284 3.08 4.91 7.93
N ARG A 285 3.72 4.16 7.00
CA ARG A 285 5.19 4.00 6.93
C ARG A 285 5.83 3.38 8.18
N CYS A 286 5.07 2.58 8.94
CA CYS A 286 5.62 1.82 10.05
C CYS A 286 6.74 0.88 9.58
N ARG A 287 7.82 0.80 10.36
CA ARG A 287 9.00 -0.05 10.10
C ARG A 287 9.12 -1.21 11.09
N CYS A 288 8.08 -1.45 11.88
CA CYS A 288 8.08 -2.50 12.89
C CYS A 288 7.76 -3.85 12.24
N THR A 289 8.24 -4.90 12.89
CA THR A 289 8.01 -6.28 12.51
C THR A 289 7.81 -7.11 13.75
N ASP A 290 7.33 -8.34 13.60
CA ASP A 290 7.21 -9.27 14.70
C ASP A 290 8.35 -10.29 14.70
N VAL A 291 8.67 -10.80 15.88
CA VAL A 291 9.53 -11.97 16.09
C VAL A 291 8.81 -12.95 17.00
N PRO A 292 8.95 -14.27 16.82
CA PRO A 292 8.25 -15.23 17.66
C PRO A 292 8.76 -15.12 19.11
N ASN A 293 7.84 -15.21 20.08
CA ASN A 293 8.20 -15.26 21.50
C ASN A 293 8.63 -16.69 21.85
N MET A 294 9.80 -17.09 21.36
CA MET A 294 10.36 -18.39 21.69
C MET A 294 10.95 -18.36 23.11
N PRO A 295 10.81 -19.45 23.90
CA PRO A 295 11.58 -19.61 25.11
C PRO A 295 13.06 -19.38 24.79
N LYS A 296 13.76 -18.59 25.59
CA LYS A 296 15.21 -18.46 25.43
C LYS A 296 15.81 -19.86 25.60
N LEU A 297 16.40 -20.40 24.54
CA LEU A 297 17.35 -21.51 24.63
C LEU A 297 18.57 -20.99 25.41
N GLY A 298 18.47 -20.93 26.73
CA GLY A 298 19.52 -20.39 27.58
C GLY A 298 19.21 -20.57 29.07
N LYS A 299 20.18 -21.18 29.78
CA LYS A 299 20.28 -21.50 31.23
C LYS A 299 19.15 -22.31 31.86
N ASP A 300 17.91 -22.09 31.45
CA ASP A 300 16.74 -22.77 32.03
C ASP A 300 16.48 -24.11 31.35
N ILE A 301 16.85 -24.25 30.07
CA ILE A 301 16.78 -25.56 29.39
C ILE A 301 17.81 -26.53 29.96
N ASP A 302 19.00 -26.05 30.32
CA ASP A 302 20.01 -26.86 31.00
C ASP A 302 19.51 -27.25 32.39
N ALA A 303 18.84 -26.34 33.11
CA ALA A 303 18.25 -26.63 34.42
C ALA A 303 17.09 -27.64 34.32
N GLU A 304 16.23 -27.56 33.32
CA GLU A 304 15.15 -28.53 33.12
C GLU A 304 15.63 -29.86 32.54
N TYR A 305 16.64 -29.85 31.67
CA TYR A 305 17.29 -31.07 31.21
C TYR A 305 18.00 -31.77 32.37
N GLU A 306 18.66 -31.01 33.24
CA GLU A 306 19.25 -31.53 34.48
C GLU A 306 18.19 -32.08 35.44
N ARG A 307 17.06 -31.37 35.61
CA ARG A 307 15.96 -31.84 36.46
C ARG A 307 15.32 -33.13 35.95
N LEU A 308 15.17 -33.27 34.64
CA LEU A 308 14.46 -34.39 34.03
C LEU A 308 15.36 -35.60 33.77
N PHE A 309 16.64 -35.37 33.45
CA PHE A 309 17.55 -36.40 32.95
C PHE A 309 18.89 -36.46 33.70
N GLY A 310 19.13 -35.59 34.68
CA GLY A 310 20.39 -35.57 35.44
C GLY A 310 20.67 -36.89 36.14
N ASP A 311 19.70 -37.43 36.88
CA ASP A 311 19.85 -38.72 37.58
C ASP A 311 20.08 -39.88 36.59
N LEU A 312 19.43 -39.86 35.42
CA LEU A 312 19.60 -40.89 34.39
C LEU A 312 20.99 -40.83 33.75
N LEU A 313 21.56 -39.64 33.60
CA LEU A 313 22.92 -39.44 33.09
C LEU A 313 23.99 -39.85 34.10
N ASP A 314 23.74 -39.62 35.39
CA ASP A 314 24.62 -40.08 36.47
C ASP A 314 24.65 -41.62 36.55
N GLU A 315 23.48 -42.27 36.49
CA GLU A 315 23.37 -43.73 36.46
C GLU A 315 24.08 -44.33 35.23
N PHE A 316 23.83 -43.77 34.04
CA PHE A 316 24.50 -44.20 32.82
C PHE A 316 26.03 -44.05 32.88
N ALA A 317 26.53 -42.95 33.46
CA ALA A 317 27.97 -42.69 33.56
C ALA A 317 28.66 -43.62 34.59
N GLU A 318 27.99 -43.92 35.70
CA GLU A 318 28.48 -44.88 36.69
C GLU A 318 28.50 -46.30 36.12
N ASP A 319 27.41 -46.75 35.51
CA ASP A 319 27.27 -48.13 35.03
C ASP A 319 28.20 -48.47 33.86
N ASN A 320 28.38 -47.52 32.94
CA ASN A 320 29.14 -47.79 31.71
C ASN A 320 30.60 -47.36 31.79
N PHE A 321 30.92 -46.41 32.68
CA PHE A 321 32.26 -45.80 32.71
C PHE A 321 32.85 -45.70 34.11
N GLY A 322 32.11 -46.02 35.19
CA GLY A 322 32.59 -45.93 36.57
C GLY A 322 32.91 -44.50 37.01
N VAL A 323 32.33 -43.49 36.36
CA VAL A 323 32.61 -42.07 36.61
C VAL A 323 31.44 -41.42 37.32
N ASN A 324 31.69 -40.78 38.46
CA ASN A 324 30.70 -39.93 39.13
C ASN A 324 30.85 -38.47 38.65
N LEU A 325 29.80 -37.93 38.05
CA LEU A 325 29.83 -36.62 37.40
C LEU A 325 29.78 -35.43 38.38
N ASN A 326 29.64 -35.69 39.69
CA ASN A 326 29.79 -34.74 40.79
C ASN A 326 29.10 -33.37 40.55
N ARG A 327 27.82 -33.44 40.15
CA ARG A 327 26.99 -32.26 39.88
C ARG A 327 26.47 -31.73 41.22
N GLY A 328 26.97 -30.58 41.66
CA GLY A 328 26.67 -30.02 42.97
C GLY A 328 25.17 -29.81 43.18
N ARG A 329 24.53 -30.69 43.98
CA ARG A 329 23.13 -30.55 44.38
C ARG A 329 22.93 -29.21 45.07
N LYS A 330 22.25 -28.26 44.42
CA LYS A 330 21.74 -27.07 45.11
C LYS A 330 20.75 -27.55 46.18
N GLN A 331 21.08 -27.24 47.44
CA GLN A 331 20.21 -27.47 48.59
C GLN A 331 18.87 -26.74 48.38
N LYS A 332 17.79 -27.41 48.80
CA LYS A 332 16.38 -27.03 48.65
C LYS A 332 16.05 -25.61 49.10
#